data_AF-A0A2E6A9E9-F1
#
_entry.id   AF-A0A2E6A9E9-F1
#
_cell.length_a   1.000
_cell.length_b   1.000
_cell.length_c   1.000
_cell.angle_alpha   90.00
_cell.angle_beta   90.00
_cell.angle_gamma   90.00
#
_symmetry.space_group_name_H-M   'P 1'
#
loop_
_entity.id
_entity.type
_entity.pdbx_description
1 polymer ?
#
loop_
_entity_poly.entity_id
_entity_poly.type
_entity_poly.pdbx_seq_one_letter_code
_entity_poly.pdbx_strand_id
1 'polypeptide(L)'
;MSGAIRAPKPADPESAFGTKTKAAHAPRPSTPDLDPPGADQLGLSPEEIAQFREQGYIIKRGLIPPEVFEPFHALWWQQPPIVNAGVNENDPRTWVAPGKHWPPDQRWSTADNWMGEGAWPGDEDARRGAEAGERVGRLPHKLTQDIANDVWRWHGIGHDPDFVNATTAHPNVLHMAEALMGGPVKRPHRNRGIYSIFPRDPEGDESNLGPHMDANMTELMVVTYMSRIGPRQGGFTIFPTSPQRLYPTSEQAYNWVATDASRDAMDAIKQDVVPLEFVGEPGDVLFAHALMVHSAGIHEGDNIRMAVIQDMNRSRQRTHMRWTAAGKNGAPRVHCDMDGCFRFPTDNTDDDPADGDREVTNQWIMDSNEFVESRVPPHEDIFAEWNLGREPVTGNVIDEQPWWERYNLPLLPEGDVPRGGGGMPAVSLDSIAEYEGDGVWRVDRHVWEPTDTSG
;
A
#
# COMPACT_ATOMS: atom_id res chain seq x y z
N MET A 1 13.90 -34.76 3.41
CA MET A 1 14.87 -33.78 2.90
C MET A 1 14.08 -32.60 2.38
N SER A 2 13.87 -31.57 3.20
CA SER A 2 13.29 -30.31 2.72
C SER A 2 14.39 -29.64 1.90
N GLY A 3 14.24 -29.65 0.58
CA GLY A 3 15.07 -28.79 -0.27
C GLY A 3 14.78 -27.35 0.14
N ALA A 4 15.82 -26.56 0.40
CA ALA A 4 15.63 -25.14 0.69
C ALA A 4 14.83 -24.51 -0.46
N ILE A 5 13.70 -23.87 -0.14
CA ILE A 5 12.91 -23.13 -1.13
C ILE A 5 13.81 -22.05 -1.70
N ARG A 6 14.08 -22.13 -3.01
CA ARG A 6 14.93 -21.18 -3.71
C ARG A 6 14.27 -19.80 -3.66
N ALA A 7 15.07 -18.74 -3.51
CA ALA A 7 14.56 -17.39 -3.69
C ALA A 7 14.05 -17.21 -5.13
N PRO A 8 12.87 -16.59 -5.34
CA PRO A 8 12.35 -16.32 -6.67
C PRO A 8 13.22 -15.30 -7.40
N LYS A 9 12.91 -15.10 -8.69
CA LYS A 9 13.55 -14.04 -9.45
C LYS A 9 13.06 -12.68 -8.94
N PRO A 10 13.97 -11.73 -8.70
CA PRO A 10 13.59 -10.37 -8.33
C PRO A 10 12.59 -9.74 -9.29
N ALA A 11 11.56 -9.14 -8.73
CA ALA A 11 10.56 -8.37 -9.44
C ALA A 11 10.45 -6.96 -8.83
N ASP A 12 9.95 -6.02 -9.62
CA ASP A 12 9.73 -4.64 -9.19
C ASP A 12 8.79 -4.59 -7.96
N PRO A 13 9.22 -4.00 -6.82
CA PRO A 13 8.39 -3.78 -5.63
C PRO A 13 7.08 -3.06 -5.86
N GLU A 14 6.99 -2.30 -6.93
CA GLU A 14 5.85 -1.43 -7.17
C GLU A 14 4.88 -1.99 -8.19
N SER A 15 5.22 -3.12 -8.80
CA SER A 15 4.36 -3.79 -9.75
C SER A 15 3.26 -4.55 -9.02
N ALA A 16 2.02 -4.09 -9.23
CA ALA A 16 0.84 -4.86 -8.83
C ALA A 16 0.75 -6.15 -9.66
N PHE A 17 0.25 -7.23 -9.03
CA PHE A 17 0.00 -8.47 -9.72
C PHE A 17 -1.35 -8.41 -10.46
N GLY A 18 -1.32 -8.69 -11.76
CA GLY A 18 -2.51 -8.67 -12.59
C GLY A 18 -2.26 -9.30 -13.96
N THR A 19 -3.33 -9.37 -14.73
CA THR A 19 -3.36 -9.88 -16.11
C THR A 19 -4.09 -8.89 -17.02
N LYS A 20 -4.00 -9.08 -18.34
CA LYS A 20 -4.69 -8.22 -19.32
C LYS A 20 -6.19 -8.50 -19.42
N THR A 21 -6.66 -9.59 -18.83
CA THR A 21 -8.08 -9.95 -18.77
C THR A 21 -8.86 -8.87 -18.05
N LYS A 22 -10.03 -8.52 -18.60
CA LYS A 22 -10.98 -7.58 -18.00
C LYS A 22 -11.94 -8.31 -17.06
N ALA A 23 -12.47 -7.60 -16.07
CA ALA A 23 -13.55 -8.12 -15.24
C ALA A 23 -14.81 -8.35 -16.10
N ALA A 24 -15.45 -9.52 -15.95
CA ALA A 24 -16.64 -9.89 -16.71
C ALA A 24 -17.94 -9.34 -16.11
N HIS A 25 -17.92 -9.00 -14.82
CA HIS A 25 -19.12 -8.61 -14.07
C HIS A 25 -19.05 -7.16 -13.59
N ALA A 26 -20.22 -6.51 -13.58
CA ALA A 26 -20.38 -5.22 -12.93
C ALA A 26 -20.31 -5.37 -11.40
N PRO A 27 -19.76 -4.38 -10.68
CA PRO A 27 -19.68 -4.44 -9.23
C PRO A 27 -21.08 -4.30 -8.60
N ARG A 28 -21.32 -5.05 -7.52
CA ARG A 28 -22.50 -4.94 -6.67
C ARG A 28 -22.17 -4.09 -5.44
N PRO A 29 -22.99 -3.11 -5.05
CA PRO A 29 -22.73 -2.32 -3.84
C PRO A 29 -22.92 -3.16 -2.57
N SER A 30 -22.10 -2.91 -1.56
CA SER A 30 -22.20 -3.45 -0.20
C SER A 30 -23.13 -2.60 0.66
N THR A 31 -24.42 -2.64 0.37
CA THR A 31 -25.42 -1.89 1.14
C THR A 31 -25.61 -2.51 2.54
N PRO A 32 -25.94 -1.72 3.58
CA PRO A 32 -26.02 -2.21 4.96
C PRO A 32 -26.99 -3.37 5.19
N ASP A 33 -28.01 -3.55 4.36
CA ASP A 33 -28.94 -4.68 4.40
C ASP A 33 -28.29 -6.04 4.04
N LEU A 34 -27.08 -6.00 3.47
CA LEU A 34 -26.30 -7.18 3.11
C LEU A 34 -25.22 -7.51 4.15
N ASP A 35 -25.02 -6.66 5.15
CA ASP A 35 -24.01 -6.87 6.17
C ASP A 35 -24.44 -8.01 7.12
N PRO A 36 -23.49 -8.85 7.59
CA PRO A 36 -23.81 -9.83 8.62
C PRO A 36 -24.19 -9.14 9.95
N PRO A 37 -24.95 -9.83 10.81
CA PRO A 37 -25.18 -9.37 12.19
C PRO A 37 -23.86 -9.02 12.89
N GLY A 38 -23.83 -7.89 13.60
CA GLY A 38 -22.65 -7.44 14.36
C GLY A 38 -21.73 -6.48 13.60
N ALA A 39 -21.98 -6.21 12.30
CA ALA A 39 -21.19 -5.26 11.51
C ALA A 39 -21.11 -3.84 12.11
N ASP A 40 -22.08 -3.44 12.93
CA ASP A 40 -22.15 -2.17 13.65
C ASP A 40 -21.57 -2.20 15.07
N GLN A 41 -20.98 -3.33 15.49
CA GLN A 41 -20.44 -3.54 16.84
C GLN A 41 -18.93 -3.78 16.81
N LEU A 42 -18.22 -3.43 17.87
CA LEU A 42 -16.80 -3.80 18.00
C LEU A 42 -16.66 -5.32 18.24
N GLY A 43 -15.69 -5.94 17.58
CA GLY A 43 -15.45 -7.38 17.64
C GLY A 43 -16.02 -8.13 16.44
N LEU A 44 -15.98 -9.46 16.52
CA LEU A 44 -16.41 -10.37 15.45
C LEU A 44 -17.62 -11.20 15.90
N SER A 45 -18.70 -11.17 15.13
CA SER A 45 -19.78 -12.15 15.23
C SER A 45 -19.41 -13.49 14.56
N PRO A 46 -20.11 -14.58 14.88
CA PRO A 46 -19.95 -15.85 14.17
C PRO A 46 -20.17 -15.73 12.65
N GLU A 47 -21.10 -14.88 12.22
CA GLU A 47 -21.41 -14.64 10.81
C GLU A 47 -20.29 -13.86 10.10
N GLU A 48 -19.70 -12.87 10.78
CA GLU A 48 -18.52 -12.15 10.28
C GLU A 48 -17.30 -13.07 10.15
N ILE A 49 -17.10 -13.98 11.12
CA ILE A 49 -16.04 -15.00 11.05
C ILE A 49 -16.26 -15.92 9.85
N ALA A 50 -17.49 -16.39 9.65
CA ALA A 50 -17.83 -17.23 8.50
C ALA A 50 -17.61 -16.48 7.17
N GLN A 51 -18.04 -15.22 7.08
CA GLN A 51 -17.84 -14.37 5.92
C GLN A 51 -16.34 -14.17 5.62
N PHE A 52 -15.52 -13.85 6.62
CA PHE A 52 -14.10 -13.64 6.41
C PHE A 52 -13.41 -14.93 5.91
N ARG A 53 -13.77 -16.09 6.47
CA ARG A 53 -13.22 -17.38 6.05
C ARG A 53 -13.60 -17.75 4.61
N GLU A 54 -14.85 -17.50 4.22
CA GLU A 54 -15.34 -17.85 2.89
C GLU A 54 -14.89 -16.83 1.83
N GLN A 55 -14.99 -15.54 2.15
CA GLN A 55 -14.91 -14.46 1.19
C GLN A 55 -13.64 -13.63 1.31
N GLY A 56 -12.93 -13.71 2.44
CA GLY A 56 -11.67 -12.99 2.68
C GLY A 56 -11.83 -11.53 3.09
N TYR A 57 -13.03 -11.08 3.49
CA TYR A 57 -13.28 -9.72 3.97
C TYR A 57 -14.41 -9.64 4.99
N ILE A 58 -14.47 -8.53 5.73
CA ILE A 58 -15.63 -8.05 6.50
C ILE A 58 -15.71 -6.52 6.43
N ILE A 59 -16.89 -5.96 6.66
CA ILE A 59 -17.12 -4.52 6.77
C ILE A 59 -17.63 -4.21 8.17
N LYS A 60 -17.01 -3.22 8.82
CA LYS A 60 -17.48 -2.64 10.09
C LYS A 60 -18.05 -1.25 9.84
N ARG A 61 -19.28 -1.02 10.26
CA ARG A 61 -20.00 0.25 10.11
C ARG A 61 -19.74 1.15 11.30
N GLY A 62 -19.41 2.41 11.05
CA GLY A 62 -19.13 3.42 12.08
C GLY A 62 -18.06 2.98 13.09
N LEU A 63 -17.07 2.19 12.66
CA LEU A 63 -16.02 1.66 13.54
C LEU A 63 -15.17 2.79 14.13
N ILE A 64 -14.98 3.85 13.37
CA ILE A 64 -14.26 5.06 13.77
C ILE A 64 -15.27 6.22 13.80
N PRO A 65 -15.34 7.01 14.88
CA PRO A 65 -16.21 8.17 14.92
C PRO A 65 -15.84 9.18 13.81
N PRO A 66 -16.79 9.66 12.98
CA PRO A 66 -16.47 10.47 11.80
C PRO A 66 -15.81 11.82 12.14
N GLU A 67 -16.08 12.37 13.33
CA GLU A 67 -15.52 13.64 13.80
C GLU A 67 -13.99 13.63 13.90
N VAL A 68 -13.36 12.45 14.04
CA VAL A 68 -11.89 12.34 14.09
C VAL A 68 -11.24 12.76 12.77
N PHE A 69 -12.01 12.76 11.66
CA PHE A 69 -11.50 13.10 10.34
C PHE A 69 -11.58 14.59 10.02
N GLU A 70 -12.31 15.40 10.79
CA GLU A 70 -12.53 16.83 10.52
C GLU A 70 -11.22 17.63 10.33
N PRO A 71 -10.18 17.48 11.18
CA PRO A 71 -8.94 18.24 11.00
C PRO A 71 -8.21 17.88 9.69
N PHE A 72 -8.30 16.62 9.27
CA PHE A 72 -7.63 16.13 8.07
C PHE A 72 -8.39 16.51 6.79
N HIS A 73 -9.73 16.56 6.85
CA HIS A 73 -10.55 17.15 5.79
C HIS A 73 -10.24 18.63 5.59
N ALA A 74 -10.23 19.39 6.68
CA ALA A 74 -9.90 20.81 6.64
C ALA A 74 -8.51 21.04 6.03
N LEU A 75 -7.54 20.19 6.38
CA LEU A 75 -6.20 20.24 5.81
C LEU A 75 -6.19 19.84 4.33
N TRP A 76 -6.91 18.79 3.93
CA TRP A 76 -7.00 18.32 2.54
C TRP A 76 -7.51 19.40 1.59
N TRP A 77 -8.54 20.15 1.98
CA TRP A 77 -9.11 21.25 1.19
C TRP A 77 -8.15 22.42 0.97
N GLN A 78 -7.11 22.55 1.79
CA GLN A 78 -6.10 23.60 1.68
C GLN A 78 -4.93 23.21 0.77
N GLN A 79 -4.88 21.96 0.30
CA GLN A 79 -3.71 21.46 -0.41
C GLN A 79 -3.64 21.97 -1.88
N PRO A 80 -2.45 22.32 -2.39
CA PRO A 80 -2.21 22.71 -3.78
C PRO A 80 -2.95 21.94 -4.88
N PRO A 81 -3.04 20.59 -4.88
CA PRO A 81 -3.83 19.87 -5.89
C PRO A 81 -5.31 20.26 -5.97
N ILE A 82 -5.85 20.84 -4.90
CA ILE A 82 -7.23 21.31 -4.77
C ILE A 82 -7.31 22.79 -5.10
N VAL A 83 -6.55 23.62 -4.36
CA VAL A 83 -6.64 25.08 -4.48
C VAL A 83 -6.16 25.58 -5.84
N ASN A 84 -5.08 25.01 -6.39
CA ASN A 84 -4.55 25.44 -7.70
C ASN A 84 -5.42 24.93 -8.85
N ALA A 85 -6.13 23.81 -8.66
CA ALA A 85 -7.08 23.29 -9.61
C ALA A 85 -8.46 23.99 -9.54
N GLY A 86 -8.65 24.91 -8.60
CA GLY A 86 -9.91 25.65 -8.43
C GLY A 86 -11.06 24.79 -7.89
N VAL A 87 -10.75 23.65 -7.26
CA VAL A 87 -11.74 22.76 -6.66
C VAL A 87 -12.26 23.42 -5.38
N ASN A 88 -13.59 23.60 -5.30
CA ASN A 88 -14.25 24.29 -4.21
C ASN A 88 -15.16 23.34 -3.43
N GLU A 89 -14.93 23.23 -2.12
CA GLU A 89 -15.72 22.40 -1.19
C GLU A 89 -17.24 22.61 -1.29
N ASN A 90 -17.68 23.83 -1.58
CA ASN A 90 -19.09 24.18 -1.60
C ASN A 90 -19.72 24.18 -3.01
N ASP A 91 -18.97 23.77 -4.04
CA ASP A 91 -19.46 23.70 -5.42
C ASP A 91 -19.02 22.39 -6.12
N PRO A 92 -19.82 21.32 -6.04
CA PRO A 92 -19.51 20.03 -6.64
C PRO A 92 -19.24 20.06 -8.15
N ARG A 93 -19.70 21.09 -8.86
CA ARG A 93 -19.41 21.26 -10.30
C ARG A 93 -17.93 21.50 -10.57
N THR A 94 -17.19 21.98 -9.57
CA THR A 94 -15.74 22.20 -9.64
C THR A 94 -14.93 20.93 -9.39
N TRP A 95 -15.56 19.83 -8.94
CA TRP A 95 -14.88 18.58 -8.61
C TRP A 95 -14.62 17.71 -9.84
N VAL A 96 -15.25 18.03 -10.97
CA VAL A 96 -15.23 17.23 -12.20
C VAL A 96 -13.89 17.38 -12.92
N ALA A 97 -13.19 16.26 -13.07
CA ALA A 97 -11.94 16.12 -13.80
C ALA A 97 -10.92 17.27 -13.56
N PRO A 98 -10.46 17.47 -12.30
CA PRO A 98 -9.53 18.55 -11.97
C PRO A 98 -8.12 18.33 -12.54
N GLY A 99 -7.82 17.13 -13.04
CA GLY A 99 -6.50 16.73 -13.54
C GLY A 99 -6.00 17.55 -14.72
N LYS A 100 -6.91 18.18 -15.49
CA LYS A 100 -6.56 19.16 -16.53
C LYS A 100 -5.83 20.40 -16.00
N HIS A 101 -5.95 20.67 -14.70
CA HIS A 101 -5.27 21.78 -14.01
C HIS A 101 -4.01 21.33 -13.26
N TRP A 102 -3.78 20.02 -13.17
CA TRP A 102 -2.60 19.47 -12.55
C TRP A 102 -1.40 19.54 -13.50
N PRO A 103 -0.16 19.66 -12.99
CA PRO A 103 1.01 19.57 -13.83
C PRO A 103 1.09 18.20 -14.53
N PRO A 104 1.61 18.14 -15.77
CA PRO A 104 1.57 16.96 -16.62
C PRO A 104 2.46 15.80 -16.13
N ASP A 105 3.55 16.10 -15.39
CA ASP A 105 4.45 15.11 -14.82
C ASP A 105 4.33 15.07 -13.29
N GLN A 106 3.90 13.92 -12.78
CA GLN A 106 3.46 13.73 -11.39
C GLN A 106 4.23 12.61 -10.70
N ARG A 107 5.49 12.44 -11.12
CA ARG A 107 6.50 11.75 -10.33
C ARG A 107 7.29 12.71 -9.44
N TRP A 108 7.05 14.03 -9.54
CA TRP A 108 7.80 15.06 -8.82
C TRP A 108 6.88 16.13 -8.24
N SER A 109 7.00 16.40 -6.94
CA SER A 109 6.59 17.69 -6.41
C SER A 109 7.72 18.66 -6.70
N THR A 110 7.43 19.84 -7.24
CA THR A 110 8.40 20.92 -7.16
C THR A 110 8.60 21.30 -5.69
N ALA A 111 9.84 21.62 -5.37
CA ALA A 111 10.38 22.03 -4.09
C ALA A 111 9.55 23.06 -3.32
N ASP A 112 8.97 24.01 -4.04
CA ASP A 112 8.93 25.39 -3.54
C ASP A 112 7.93 25.66 -2.41
N ASN A 113 7.12 24.70 -1.95
CA ASN A 113 6.19 24.92 -0.83
C ASN A 113 5.68 23.68 -0.07
N TRP A 114 6.05 22.44 -0.42
CA TRP A 114 5.42 21.26 0.19
C TRP A 114 6.26 20.58 1.29
N MET A 115 7.57 20.82 1.34
CA MET A 115 8.52 19.93 2.02
C MET A 115 9.61 20.61 2.89
N GLY A 116 9.38 21.84 3.36
CA GLY A 116 10.44 22.64 3.99
C GLY A 116 11.33 23.32 2.95
N GLU A 117 12.34 24.07 3.40
CA GLU A 117 13.08 25.03 2.55
C GLU A 117 13.99 24.41 1.46
N GLY A 118 14.04 23.08 1.34
CA GLY A 118 14.93 22.36 0.42
C GLY A 118 14.24 21.86 -0.85
N ALA A 119 14.90 22.04 -2.00
CA ALA A 119 14.39 21.53 -3.27
C ALA A 119 14.63 20.03 -3.47
N TRP A 120 13.58 19.30 -3.84
CA TRP A 120 13.75 17.98 -4.47
C TRP A 120 14.45 18.15 -5.82
N PRO A 121 15.34 17.23 -6.22
CA PRO A 121 15.97 17.28 -7.54
C PRO A 121 14.90 17.32 -8.64
N GLY A 122 15.04 18.24 -9.58
CA GLY A 122 14.24 18.30 -10.81
C GLY A 122 14.64 17.21 -11.81
N ASP A 123 13.82 17.02 -12.84
CA ASP A 123 14.01 15.97 -13.87
C ASP A 123 15.38 16.02 -14.57
N GLU A 124 15.92 17.24 -14.72
CA GLU A 124 17.17 17.53 -15.42
C GLU A 124 18.39 17.64 -14.49
N ASP A 125 18.18 17.52 -13.17
CA ASP A 125 19.29 17.60 -12.22
C ASP A 125 20.19 16.37 -12.37
N ALA A 126 21.50 16.62 -12.51
CA ALA A 126 22.48 15.56 -12.58
C ALA A 126 22.49 14.78 -11.27
N ARG A 127 22.09 13.51 -11.32
CA ARG A 127 22.07 12.61 -10.18
C ARG A 127 23.23 11.64 -10.27
N ARG A 128 23.99 11.57 -9.19
CA ARG A 128 25.07 10.62 -9.07
C ARG A 128 24.46 9.22 -8.92
N GLY A 129 24.74 8.33 -9.87
CA GLY A 129 24.28 6.94 -9.82
C GLY A 129 22.87 6.64 -10.33
N ALA A 130 22.26 7.57 -11.07
CA ALA A 130 20.99 7.37 -11.76
C ALA A 130 20.95 8.19 -13.07
N GLU A 131 20.29 7.66 -14.10
CA GLU A 131 20.05 8.39 -15.35
C GLU A 131 19.05 9.55 -15.17
N ALA A 132 19.11 10.56 -16.05
CA ALA A 132 18.08 11.61 -16.08
C ALA A 132 16.68 10.99 -16.31
N GLY A 133 15.68 11.43 -15.56
CA GLY A 133 14.32 10.88 -15.61
C GLY A 133 14.10 9.50 -14.95
N GLU A 134 15.14 8.85 -14.40
CA GLU A 134 14.96 7.69 -13.51
C GLU A 134 14.12 8.07 -12.30
N ARG A 135 13.27 7.17 -11.83
CA ARG A 135 12.37 7.47 -10.71
C ARG A 135 13.16 7.62 -9.39
N VAL A 136 13.18 8.80 -8.76
CA VAL A 136 13.60 8.87 -7.34
C VAL A 136 12.47 8.39 -6.45
N GLY A 137 12.82 7.64 -5.41
CA GLY A 137 11.97 7.35 -4.25
C GLY A 137 10.48 7.14 -4.53
N ARG A 138 9.66 7.47 -3.54
CA ARG A 138 8.23 7.67 -3.73
C ARG A 138 7.84 8.96 -3.05
N LEU A 139 7.13 9.80 -3.79
CA LEU A 139 6.73 11.12 -3.37
C LEU A 139 5.72 11.13 -2.22
N PRO A 140 5.61 12.27 -1.49
CA PRO A 140 4.50 12.55 -0.58
C PRO A 140 3.14 12.52 -1.28
N HIS A 141 3.07 12.65 -2.61
CA HIS A 141 1.82 12.56 -3.33
C HIS A 141 1.99 12.06 -4.77
N LYS A 142 0.89 11.66 -5.39
CA LYS A 142 0.84 11.27 -6.80
C LYS A 142 -0.48 11.74 -7.38
N LEU A 143 -0.45 12.54 -8.45
CA LEU A 143 -1.65 12.83 -9.22
C LEU A 143 -1.60 12.04 -10.53
N THR A 144 -2.64 11.28 -10.83
CA THR A 144 -2.73 10.48 -12.05
C THR A 144 -4.11 10.56 -12.64
N GLN A 145 -4.20 10.23 -13.92
CA GLN A 145 -5.46 9.79 -14.50
C GLN A 145 -5.46 8.25 -14.50
N ASP A 146 -6.23 7.65 -13.60
CA ASP A 146 -6.40 6.21 -13.56
C ASP A 146 -7.60 5.84 -14.42
N ILE A 147 -7.32 5.29 -15.61
CA ILE A 147 -8.33 4.95 -16.62
C ILE A 147 -9.06 6.23 -17.07
N ALA A 148 -10.18 6.58 -16.44
CA ALA A 148 -11.00 7.74 -16.78
C ALA A 148 -11.11 8.77 -15.65
N ASN A 149 -10.66 8.43 -14.44
CA ASN A 149 -10.82 9.28 -13.28
C ASN A 149 -9.49 9.92 -12.88
N ASP A 150 -9.56 11.19 -12.52
CA ASP A 150 -8.45 11.86 -11.88
C ASP A 150 -8.32 11.37 -10.43
N VAL A 151 -7.11 10.98 -10.06
CA VAL A 151 -6.78 10.39 -8.77
C VAL A 151 -5.64 11.14 -8.13
N TRP A 152 -5.89 11.65 -6.92
CA TRP A 152 -4.84 12.16 -6.06
C TRP A 152 -4.59 11.19 -4.91
N ARG A 153 -3.34 10.73 -4.80
CA ARG A 153 -2.86 9.99 -3.64
C ARG A 153 -1.99 10.92 -2.82
N TRP A 154 -2.42 11.26 -1.62
CA TRP A 154 -1.63 12.00 -0.66
C TRP A 154 -1.00 11.03 0.31
N HIS A 155 0.20 10.55 -0.01
CA HIS A 155 0.93 9.58 0.79
C HIS A 155 1.56 10.17 2.05
N GLY A 156 1.98 11.44 2.01
CA GLY A 156 2.71 12.08 3.11
C GLY A 156 1.88 12.31 4.37
N ILE A 157 0.55 12.47 4.26
CA ILE A 157 -0.32 12.46 5.44
C ILE A 157 -0.26 11.12 6.19
N GLY A 158 0.12 10.04 5.51
CA GLY A 158 0.36 8.74 6.14
C GLY A 158 1.55 8.68 7.10
N HIS A 159 2.28 9.79 7.32
CA HIS A 159 3.35 9.94 8.33
C HIS A 159 2.95 10.71 9.54
N ASP A 160 1.87 11.45 9.43
CA ASP A 160 1.37 12.25 10.52
C ASP A 160 0.91 11.31 11.65
N PRO A 161 1.55 11.36 12.83
CA PRO A 161 1.19 10.49 13.93
C PRO A 161 -0.28 10.65 14.36
N ASP A 162 -0.85 11.86 14.26
CA ASP A 162 -2.26 12.08 14.56
C ASP A 162 -3.14 11.38 13.52
N PHE A 163 -2.79 11.46 12.24
CA PHE A 163 -3.55 10.80 11.18
C PHE A 163 -3.48 9.29 11.29
N VAL A 164 -2.30 8.75 11.61
CA VAL A 164 -2.10 7.31 11.87
C VAL A 164 -2.93 6.88 13.08
N ASN A 165 -2.94 7.64 14.17
CA ASN A 165 -3.75 7.38 15.36
C ASN A 165 -5.26 7.50 15.09
N ALA A 166 -5.69 8.40 14.21
CA ALA A 166 -7.09 8.54 13.80
C ALA A 166 -7.54 7.42 12.84
N THR A 167 -6.62 6.63 12.30
CA THR A 167 -6.89 5.62 11.26
C THR A 167 -6.32 4.24 11.66
N THR A 168 -5.11 3.88 11.23
CA THR A 168 -4.61 2.49 11.31
C THR A 168 -4.22 2.09 12.73
N ALA A 169 -3.75 3.05 13.53
CA ALA A 169 -3.44 2.86 14.93
C ALA A 169 -4.62 3.23 15.85
N HIS A 170 -5.82 3.46 15.30
CA HIS A 170 -7.02 3.68 16.08
C HIS A 170 -7.33 2.45 16.95
N PRO A 171 -7.71 2.60 18.23
CA PRO A 171 -7.94 1.47 19.13
C PRO A 171 -8.92 0.42 18.60
N ASN A 172 -10.02 0.85 17.97
CA ASN A 172 -11.00 -0.07 17.38
C ASN A 172 -10.43 -0.84 16.16
N VAL A 173 -9.55 -0.22 15.37
CA VAL A 173 -8.92 -0.88 14.22
C VAL A 173 -7.90 -1.91 14.70
N LEU A 174 -7.08 -1.57 15.70
CA LEU A 174 -6.14 -2.50 16.33
C LEU A 174 -6.87 -3.68 16.99
N HIS A 175 -8.01 -3.42 17.65
CA HIS A 175 -8.86 -4.47 18.22
C HIS A 175 -9.33 -5.45 17.13
N MET A 176 -9.87 -4.94 16.02
CA MET A 176 -10.31 -5.78 14.91
C MET A 176 -9.15 -6.54 14.25
N ALA A 177 -7.99 -5.92 14.13
CA ALA A 177 -6.78 -6.56 13.61
C ALA A 177 -6.33 -7.75 14.49
N GLU A 178 -6.34 -7.61 15.82
CA GLU A 178 -6.04 -8.71 16.75
C GLU A 178 -7.14 -9.79 16.73
N ALA A 179 -8.41 -9.39 16.62
CA ALA A 179 -9.53 -10.34 16.50
C ALA A 179 -9.42 -11.21 15.24
N LEU A 180 -8.96 -10.62 14.13
CA LEU A 180 -8.78 -11.31 12.85
C LEU A 180 -7.47 -12.11 12.79
N MET A 181 -6.32 -11.42 12.84
CA MET A 181 -5.00 -12.02 12.61
C MET A 181 -4.46 -12.77 13.83
N GLY A 182 -4.86 -12.36 15.03
CA GLY A 182 -4.20 -12.74 16.29
C GLY A 182 -3.02 -11.85 16.63
N GLY A 183 -2.58 -11.95 17.88
CA GLY A 183 -1.44 -11.21 18.41
C GLY A 183 -0.11 -11.97 18.37
N PRO A 184 1.03 -11.27 18.50
CA PRO A 184 1.12 -9.82 18.60
C PRO A 184 0.88 -9.09 17.28
N VAL A 185 0.04 -8.05 17.29
CA VAL A 185 -0.16 -7.13 16.15
C VAL A 185 0.95 -6.09 16.17
N LYS A 186 1.58 -5.82 15.03
CA LYS A 186 2.54 -4.72 14.92
C LYS A 186 1.79 -3.39 14.97
N ARG A 187 2.20 -2.47 15.84
CA ARG A 187 1.69 -1.09 15.85
C ARG A 187 2.12 -0.38 14.56
N PRO A 188 1.19 0.14 13.75
CA PRO A 188 1.54 0.92 12.57
C PRO A 188 2.07 2.29 12.98
N HIS A 189 3.19 2.71 12.37
CA HIS A 189 3.70 4.08 12.43
C HIS A 189 3.39 4.87 11.14
N ARG A 190 2.88 4.18 10.12
CA ARG A 190 2.53 4.74 8.83
C ARG A 190 1.29 4.06 8.24
N ASN A 191 0.61 4.75 7.33
CA ASN A 191 -0.29 4.15 6.36
C ASN A 191 -0.04 4.71 4.95
N ARG A 192 -0.79 4.27 3.94
CA ARG A 192 -0.57 4.72 2.56
C ARG A 192 -1.11 6.12 2.28
N GLY A 193 -1.75 6.77 3.24
CA GLY A 193 -2.34 8.10 3.11
C GLY A 193 -3.74 8.10 2.48
N ILE A 194 -4.15 9.27 1.98
CA ILE A 194 -5.50 9.50 1.45
C ILE A 194 -5.50 9.29 -0.06
N TYR A 195 -6.41 8.46 -0.55
CA TYR A 195 -6.66 8.21 -1.96
C TYR A 195 -7.98 8.87 -2.35
N SER A 196 -7.86 10.00 -3.05
CA SER A 196 -8.97 10.78 -3.57
C SER A 196 -9.24 10.41 -5.03
N ILE A 197 -10.47 10.00 -5.35
CA ILE A 197 -10.93 9.84 -6.73
C ILE A 197 -11.99 10.90 -7.01
N PHE A 198 -11.78 11.63 -8.10
CA PHE A 198 -12.68 12.69 -8.52
C PHE A 198 -13.71 12.18 -9.55
N PRO A 199 -14.90 12.81 -9.61
CA PRO A 199 -15.84 12.61 -10.71
C PRO A 199 -15.14 12.74 -12.07
N ARG A 200 -15.33 11.77 -12.96
CA ARG A 200 -14.80 11.84 -14.32
C ARG A 200 -15.49 12.95 -15.11
N ASP A 201 -14.84 13.37 -16.19
CA ASP A 201 -15.50 14.17 -17.21
C ASP A 201 -16.64 13.34 -17.85
N PRO A 202 -17.91 13.80 -17.82
CA PRO A 202 -19.03 13.13 -18.48
C PRO A 202 -18.83 12.93 -19.99
N GLU A 203 -18.06 13.80 -20.63
CA GLU A 203 -17.73 13.74 -22.07
C GLU A 203 -16.49 12.88 -22.37
N GLY A 204 -15.74 12.47 -21.34
CA GLY A 204 -14.55 11.63 -21.45
C GLY A 204 -14.85 10.12 -21.51
N ASP A 205 -13.79 9.33 -21.42
CA ASP A 205 -13.88 7.87 -21.38
C ASP A 205 -14.69 7.37 -20.16
N GLU A 206 -15.34 6.21 -20.30
CA GLU A 206 -16.07 5.60 -19.20
C GLU A 206 -15.13 5.02 -18.14
N SER A 207 -15.54 5.12 -16.87
CA SER A 207 -14.83 4.49 -15.76
C SER A 207 -14.90 2.96 -15.87
N ASN A 208 -13.79 2.28 -15.62
CA ASN A 208 -13.69 0.82 -15.69
C ASN A 208 -12.92 0.27 -14.51
N LEU A 209 -13.15 -1.02 -14.19
CA LEU A 209 -12.35 -1.72 -13.20
C LEU A 209 -10.97 -2.07 -13.79
N GLY A 210 -9.92 -1.90 -12.97
CA GLY A 210 -8.57 -2.39 -13.21
C GLY A 210 -8.15 -3.38 -12.12
N PRO A 211 -8.66 -4.63 -12.13
CA PRO A 211 -8.46 -5.54 -11.01
C PRO A 211 -7.02 -6.02 -10.93
N HIS A 212 -6.44 -5.89 -9.74
CA HIS A 212 -5.08 -6.28 -9.40
C HIS A 212 -4.99 -6.74 -7.94
N MET A 213 -3.85 -7.28 -7.55
CA MET A 213 -3.48 -7.56 -6.16
C MET A 213 -2.14 -6.91 -5.86
N ASP A 214 -2.03 -6.24 -4.72
CA ASP A 214 -0.79 -5.61 -4.30
C ASP A 214 0.20 -6.67 -3.83
N ALA A 215 1.30 -6.85 -4.56
CA ALA A 215 2.32 -7.85 -4.24
C ALA A 215 3.29 -7.35 -3.15
N ASN A 216 2.74 -7.01 -1.98
CA ASN A 216 3.47 -6.49 -0.82
C ASN A 216 3.48 -7.46 0.37
N MET A 217 4.27 -7.11 1.40
CA MET A 217 4.47 -7.93 2.61
C MET A 217 3.48 -7.51 3.70
N THR A 218 2.20 -7.54 3.34
CA THR A 218 1.04 -7.23 4.20
C THR A 218 0.25 -8.51 4.48
N GLU A 219 -0.30 -8.64 5.70
CA GLU A 219 -1.20 -9.76 6.03
C GLU A 219 -2.68 -9.35 5.91
N LEU A 220 -3.01 -8.13 6.36
CA LEU A 220 -4.36 -7.59 6.35
C LEU A 220 -4.38 -6.20 5.73
N MET A 221 -5.15 -6.03 4.66
CA MET A 221 -5.45 -4.75 4.04
C MET A 221 -6.67 -4.14 4.72
N VAL A 222 -6.59 -2.86 5.06
CA VAL A 222 -7.70 -2.11 5.67
C VAL A 222 -7.98 -0.86 4.83
N VAL A 223 -9.27 -0.60 4.61
CA VAL A 223 -9.75 0.58 3.87
C VAL A 223 -10.77 1.30 4.74
N THR A 224 -10.45 2.54 5.10
CA THR A 224 -11.33 3.41 5.91
C THR A 224 -11.88 4.53 5.04
N TYR A 225 -13.18 4.79 5.09
CA TYR A 225 -13.75 5.97 4.43
C TYR A 225 -13.70 7.21 5.29
N MET A 226 -13.33 8.32 4.67
CA MET A 226 -13.39 9.67 5.25
C MET A 226 -14.56 10.48 4.71
N SER A 227 -15.11 10.11 3.54
CA SER A 227 -16.29 10.74 2.95
C SER A 227 -17.39 9.70 2.69
N ARG A 228 -18.63 10.15 2.56
CA ARG A 228 -19.75 9.28 2.17
C ARG A 228 -19.56 8.80 0.73
N ILE A 229 -19.60 7.48 0.53
CA ILE A 229 -19.47 6.82 -0.77
C ILE A 229 -20.71 5.98 -1.04
N GLY A 230 -21.50 6.37 -2.03
CA GLY A 230 -22.63 5.59 -2.55
C GLY A 230 -22.24 4.66 -3.72
N PRO A 231 -23.21 3.93 -4.27
CA PRO A 231 -22.98 3.07 -5.43
C PRO A 231 -22.49 3.86 -6.65
N ARG A 232 -21.49 3.32 -7.37
CA ARG A 232 -20.82 3.95 -8.52
C ARG A 232 -20.19 5.30 -8.21
N GLN A 233 -19.78 5.52 -6.97
CA GLN A 233 -19.06 6.73 -6.53
C GLN A 233 -17.58 6.42 -6.28
N GLY A 234 -17.01 5.47 -7.03
CA GLY A 234 -15.59 5.13 -6.96
C GLY A 234 -15.20 4.30 -5.74
N GLY A 235 -16.16 3.60 -5.13
CA GLY A 235 -15.93 2.81 -3.93
C GLY A 235 -14.87 1.73 -4.15
N PHE A 236 -14.03 1.49 -3.14
CA PHE A 236 -13.01 0.45 -3.22
C PHE A 236 -13.68 -0.89 -3.55
N THR A 237 -13.30 -1.50 -4.67
CA THR A 237 -14.03 -2.63 -5.23
C THR A 237 -13.20 -3.88 -5.09
N ILE A 238 -13.69 -4.86 -4.33
CA ILE A 238 -13.01 -6.13 -4.05
C ILE A 238 -13.63 -7.29 -4.84
N PHE A 239 -12.87 -8.37 -4.96
CA PHE A 239 -13.31 -9.62 -5.60
C PHE A 239 -13.35 -10.72 -4.54
N PRO A 240 -14.50 -10.90 -3.86
CA PRO A 240 -14.67 -11.92 -2.82
C PRO A 240 -14.17 -13.31 -3.27
N THR A 241 -13.66 -14.11 -2.33
CA THR A 241 -13.06 -15.45 -2.56
C THR A 241 -11.70 -15.46 -3.27
N SER A 242 -11.21 -14.30 -3.76
CA SER A 242 -9.92 -14.24 -4.45
C SER A 242 -8.71 -14.67 -3.61
N PRO A 243 -8.62 -14.38 -2.28
CA PRO A 243 -7.51 -14.89 -1.47
C PRO A 243 -7.40 -16.41 -1.48
N GLN A 244 -8.54 -17.11 -1.38
CA GLN A 244 -8.64 -18.57 -1.35
C GLN A 244 -8.19 -19.19 -2.69
N ARG A 245 -8.37 -18.47 -3.80
CA ARG A 245 -7.94 -18.91 -5.14
C ARG A 245 -6.47 -18.58 -5.41
N LEU A 246 -5.98 -17.44 -4.91
CA LEU A 246 -4.58 -17.02 -5.13
C LEU A 246 -3.63 -17.74 -4.19
N TYR A 247 -3.86 -17.75 -2.88
CA TYR A 247 -2.95 -18.31 -1.87
C TYR A 247 -2.33 -19.67 -2.22
N PRO A 248 -3.09 -20.71 -2.65
CA PRO A 248 -2.50 -22.02 -2.97
C PRO A 248 -1.62 -22.02 -4.23
N THR A 249 -1.67 -20.97 -5.05
CA THR A 249 -0.81 -20.83 -6.24
C THR A 249 0.54 -20.20 -5.92
N SER A 250 0.76 -19.73 -4.69
CA SER A 250 2.04 -19.18 -4.26
C SER A 250 3.09 -20.26 -4.02
N GLU A 251 4.36 -19.88 -4.10
CA GLU A 251 5.46 -20.75 -3.61
C GLU A 251 5.67 -20.62 -2.10
N GLN A 252 5.18 -19.55 -1.45
CA GLN A 252 5.39 -19.31 -0.02
C GLN A 252 4.13 -18.78 0.69
N ALA A 253 3.98 -19.13 1.97
CA ALA A 253 2.84 -18.72 2.79
C ALA A 253 2.82 -17.23 3.16
N TYR A 254 3.98 -16.64 3.48
CA TYR A 254 4.05 -15.30 4.09
C TYR A 254 4.57 -14.21 3.15
N ASN A 255 5.46 -14.58 2.22
CA ASN A 255 6.00 -13.67 1.22
C ASN A 255 5.47 -14.11 -0.13
N TRP A 256 4.37 -13.52 -0.60
CA TRP A 256 3.72 -13.96 -1.82
C TRP A 256 4.68 -14.05 -3.02
N VAL A 257 4.73 -15.22 -3.66
CA VAL A 257 5.48 -15.47 -4.90
C VAL A 257 4.53 -15.93 -5.99
N ALA A 258 4.36 -15.12 -7.02
CA ALA A 258 3.49 -15.45 -8.13
C ALA A 258 4.06 -16.57 -9.02
N THR A 259 3.18 -17.46 -9.49
CA THR A 259 3.48 -18.51 -10.47
C THR A 259 2.61 -18.35 -11.71
N ASP A 260 2.80 -19.20 -12.72
CA ASP A 260 1.89 -19.24 -13.88
C ASP A 260 0.46 -19.62 -13.45
N ALA A 261 0.31 -20.53 -12.48
CA ALA A 261 -0.98 -20.86 -11.89
C ALA A 261 -1.66 -19.65 -11.22
N SER A 262 -0.88 -18.71 -10.66
CA SER A 262 -1.42 -17.44 -10.15
C SER A 262 -2.03 -16.58 -11.25
N ARG A 263 -1.49 -16.62 -12.47
CA ARG A 263 -2.04 -15.87 -13.63
C ARG A 263 -3.36 -16.48 -14.07
N ASP A 264 -3.42 -17.80 -14.18
CA ASP A 264 -4.65 -18.54 -14.49
C ASP A 264 -5.73 -18.27 -13.45
N ALA A 265 -5.37 -18.28 -12.15
CA ALA A 265 -6.28 -17.96 -11.06
C ALA A 265 -6.78 -16.51 -11.14
N MET A 266 -5.91 -15.53 -11.42
CA MET A 266 -6.30 -14.12 -11.61
C MET A 266 -7.27 -13.96 -12.78
N ASP A 267 -7.03 -14.64 -13.90
CA ASP A 267 -7.95 -14.63 -15.06
C ASP A 267 -9.31 -15.23 -14.69
N ALA A 268 -9.33 -16.38 -14.04
CA ALA A 268 -10.57 -17.00 -13.56
C ALA A 268 -11.32 -16.13 -12.56
N ILE A 269 -10.63 -15.48 -11.60
CA ILE A 269 -11.24 -14.54 -10.65
C ILE A 269 -11.97 -13.43 -11.40
N LYS A 270 -11.31 -12.81 -12.39
CA LYS A 270 -11.90 -11.71 -13.17
C LYS A 270 -13.10 -12.16 -14.00
N GLN A 271 -13.15 -13.42 -14.41
CA GLN A 271 -14.26 -13.98 -15.20
C GLN A 271 -15.42 -14.46 -14.34
N ASP A 272 -15.17 -15.04 -13.16
CA ASP A 272 -16.19 -15.78 -12.40
C ASP A 272 -16.74 -15.01 -11.19
N VAL A 273 -15.97 -14.07 -10.65
CA VAL A 273 -16.31 -13.41 -9.38
C VAL A 273 -17.04 -12.10 -9.67
N VAL A 274 -18.25 -11.97 -9.10
CA VAL A 274 -18.98 -10.70 -9.07
C VAL A 274 -18.27 -9.75 -8.09
N PRO A 275 -17.69 -8.62 -8.54
CA PRO A 275 -17.02 -7.69 -7.66
C PRO A 275 -18.01 -7.06 -6.67
N LEU A 276 -17.51 -6.70 -5.49
CA LEU A 276 -18.26 -5.97 -4.47
C LEU A 276 -17.67 -4.56 -4.35
N GLU A 277 -18.48 -3.54 -4.61
CA GLU A 277 -18.13 -2.14 -4.35
C GLU A 277 -18.38 -1.85 -2.86
N PHE A 278 -17.34 -1.44 -2.15
CA PHE A 278 -17.46 -0.93 -0.80
C PHE A 278 -18.16 0.43 -0.83
N VAL A 279 -19.38 0.52 -0.34
CA VAL A 279 -20.14 1.78 -0.16
C VAL A 279 -20.30 2.01 1.34
N GLY A 280 -20.35 3.25 1.80
CA GLY A 280 -20.41 3.53 3.24
C GLY A 280 -20.38 5.00 3.63
N GLU A 281 -20.44 5.24 4.92
CA GLU A 281 -20.27 6.56 5.55
C GLU A 281 -18.82 6.78 6.02
N PRO A 282 -18.43 8.02 6.33
CA PRO A 282 -17.18 8.27 7.04
C PRO A 282 -17.10 7.43 8.33
N GLY A 283 -15.97 6.75 8.54
CA GLY A 283 -15.78 5.87 9.68
C GLY A 283 -16.14 4.40 9.46
N ASP A 284 -16.75 4.07 8.32
CA ASP A 284 -16.88 2.68 7.87
C ASP A 284 -15.51 2.14 7.46
N VAL A 285 -15.24 0.88 7.83
CA VAL A 285 -13.95 0.22 7.63
C VAL A 285 -14.12 -1.17 7.01
N LEU A 286 -13.48 -1.39 5.88
CA LEU A 286 -13.35 -2.70 5.24
C LEU A 286 -12.03 -3.35 5.69
N PHE A 287 -12.09 -4.57 6.19
CA PHE A 287 -10.93 -5.43 6.43
C PHE A 287 -10.92 -6.54 5.38
N ALA A 288 -9.79 -6.72 4.70
CA ALA A 288 -9.63 -7.77 3.70
C ALA A 288 -8.26 -8.46 3.83
N HIS A 289 -8.21 -9.75 3.55
CA HIS A 289 -6.95 -10.47 3.41
C HIS A 289 -6.06 -9.78 2.35
N ALA A 290 -4.74 -9.70 2.55
CA ALA A 290 -3.85 -8.95 1.66
C ALA A 290 -3.85 -9.43 0.19
N LEU A 291 -4.08 -10.73 -0.03
CA LEU A 291 -4.26 -11.30 -1.38
C LEU A 291 -5.61 -10.99 -2.05
N MET A 292 -6.45 -10.13 -1.47
CA MET A 292 -7.71 -9.73 -2.06
C MET A 292 -7.46 -9.00 -3.38
N VAL A 293 -7.95 -9.56 -4.48
CA VAL A 293 -8.00 -8.85 -5.77
C VAL A 293 -8.97 -7.69 -5.64
N HIS A 294 -8.54 -6.51 -6.06
CA HIS A 294 -9.28 -5.28 -5.89
C HIS A 294 -9.02 -4.29 -7.03
N SER A 295 -9.79 -3.21 -7.05
CA SER A 295 -9.73 -2.14 -8.02
C SER A 295 -10.18 -0.83 -7.38
N ALA A 296 -9.76 0.30 -7.95
CA ALA A 296 -10.56 1.51 -7.83
C ALA A 296 -11.98 1.23 -8.37
N GLY A 297 -13.01 1.73 -7.69
CA GLY A 297 -14.38 1.54 -8.13
C GLY A 297 -14.71 2.36 -9.37
N ILE A 298 -15.80 1.95 -10.03
CA ILE A 298 -16.41 2.74 -11.09
C ILE A 298 -16.93 4.05 -10.46
N HIS A 299 -16.49 5.19 -10.98
CA HIS A 299 -16.87 6.49 -10.44
C HIS A 299 -17.60 7.34 -11.49
N GLU A 300 -18.93 7.36 -11.36
CA GLU A 300 -19.89 8.00 -12.24
C GLU A 300 -20.82 8.96 -11.49
N GLY A 301 -20.58 9.14 -10.18
CA GLY A 301 -21.27 10.11 -9.35
C GLY A 301 -20.62 11.50 -9.34
N ASP A 302 -21.06 12.32 -8.39
CA ASP A 302 -20.78 13.75 -8.27
C ASP A 302 -20.03 14.13 -6.99
N ASN A 303 -19.59 13.15 -6.19
CA ASN A 303 -18.80 13.34 -4.97
C ASN A 303 -17.32 13.04 -5.16
N ILE A 304 -16.47 13.48 -4.24
CA ILE A 304 -15.06 13.07 -4.18
C ILE A 304 -14.96 11.85 -3.25
N ARG A 305 -14.45 10.74 -3.79
CA ARG A 305 -14.20 9.55 -2.97
C ARG A 305 -12.92 9.73 -2.19
N MET A 306 -12.97 9.69 -0.86
CA MET A 306 -11.78 9.76 0.01
C MET A 306 -11.67 8.50 0.85
N ALA A 307 -10.63 7.70 0.58
CA ALA A 307 -10.34 6.48 1.33
C ALA A 307 -8.90 6.49 1.86
N VAL A 308 -8.72 5.98 3.06
CA VAL A 308 -7.40 5.70 3.64
C VAL A 308 -7.09 4.24 3.41
N ILE A 309 -5.98 3.96 2.72
CA ILE A 309 -5.52 2.59 2.48
C ILE A 309 -4.42 2.27 3.48
N GLN A 310 -4.53 1.12 4.12
CA GLN A 310 -3.76 0.78 5.30
C GLN A 310 -3.29 -0.66 5.22
N ASP A 311 -2.06 -0.90 5.68
CA ASP A 311 -1.44 -2.21 5.72
C ASP A 311 -1.23 -2.61 7.18
N MET A 312 -1.72 -3.79 7.57
CA MET A 312 -1.55 -4.32 8.92
C MET A 312 -0.88 -5.69 8.88
N ASN A 313 -0.05 -5.92 9.90
CA ASN A 313 0.80 -7.10 10.00
C ASN A 313 0.86 -7.59 11.45
N ARG A 314 1.15 -8.88 11.62
CA ARG A 314 1.65 -9.37 12.90
C ARG A 314 3.11 -8.98 13.08
N SER A 315 3.49 -8.83 14.35
CA SER A 315 4.90 -8.75 14.72
C SER A 315 5.53 -10.13 14.53
N ARG A 316 6.57 -10.19 13.69
CA ARG A 316 7.22 -11.43 13.26
C ARG A 316 8.69 -11.18 13.02
N GLN A 317 9.50 -12.24 13.07
CA GLN A 317 10.89 -12.16 12.67
C GLN A 317 10.99 -11.88 11.16
N ARG A 318 11.76 -10.84 10.82
CA ARG A 318 11.93 -10.33 9.45
C ARG A 318 13.40 -10.31 9.04
N THR A 319 13.63 -10.20 7.75
CA THR A 319 14.97 -10.10 7.14
C THR A 319 15.20 -8.67 6.65
N HIS A 320 15.82 -8.50 5.48
CA HIS A 320 16.03 -7.21 4.83
C HIS A 320 14.75 -6.65 4.17
N MET A 321 14.79 -5.35 3.86
CA MET A 321 13.78 -4.67 3.06
C MET A 321 13.85 -5.02 1.57
N ARG A 322 12.72 -4.88 0.89
CA ARG A 322 12.67 -4.91 -0.57
C ARG A 322 13.18 -3.57 -1.13
N TRP A 323 14.26 -3.62 -1.89
CA TRP A 323 14.95 -2.45 -2.43
C TRP A 323 15.02 -2.47 -3.96
N THR A 324 15.16 -1.30 -4.57
CA THR A 324 15.43 -1.12 -6.00
C THR A 324 16.61 -0.20 -6.20
N ALA A 325 17.59 -0.63 -6.98
CA ALA A 325 18.70 0.18 -7.45
C ALA A 325 18.39 0.74 -8.85
N ALA A 326 18.73 2.00 -9.06
CA ALA A 326 18.61 2.68 -10.33
C ALA A 326 19.49 2.02 -11.41
N GLY A 327 19.02 2.14 -12.65
CA GLY A 327 19.83 1.90 -13.83
C GLY A 327 20.94 2.94 -13.96
N LYS A 328 22.05 2.56 -14.59
CA LYS A 328 23.20 3.42 -14.89
C LYS A 328 23.69 3.11 -16.30
N ASN A 329 24.05 4.12 -17.09
CA ASN A 329 24.50 4.00 -18.48
C ASN A 329 23.56 3.20 -19.38
N GLY A 330 22.24 3.43 -19.24
CA GLY A 330 21.21 2.71 -20.00
C GLY A 330 20.92 1.27 -19.55
N ALA A 331 21.55 0.78 -18.48
CA ALA A 331 21.20 -0.50 -17.86
C ALA A 331 19.83 -0.40 -17.16
N PRO A 332 19.05 -1.51 -17.10
CA PRO A 332 17.78 -1.51 -16.37
C PRO A 332 17.99 -1.44 -14.86
N ARG A 333 16.92 -1.12 -14.14
CA ARG A 333 16.86 -1.22 -12.68
C ARG A 333 17.13 -2.64 -12.20
N VAL A 334 17.72 -2.74 -11.01
CA VAL A 334 17.99 -4.02 -10.34
C VAL A 334 17.24 -4.06 -9.02
N HIS A 335 16.59 -5.17 -8.72
CA HIS A 335 15.79 -5.32 -7.52
C HIS A 335 16.45 -6.30 -6.55
N CYS A 336 16.44 -5.94 -5.27
CA CYS A 336 16.77 -6.85 -4.19
C CYS A 336 15.49 -7.59 -3.76
N ASP A 337 15.53 -8.92 -3.82
CA ASP A 337 14.41 -9.79 -3.43
C ASP A 337 14.79 -10.60 -2.19
N MET A 338 14.04 -11.65 -1.87
CA MET A 338 14.14 -12.45 -0.64
C MET A 338 15.53 -13.00 -0.31
N ASP A 339 16.49 -13.08 -1.23
CA ASP A 339 17.86 -13.50 -0.90
C ASP A 339 18.79 -12.38 -0.41
N GLY A 340 18.31 -11.13 -0.41
CA GLY A 340 19.04 -9.99 0.09
C GLY A 340 20.15 -9.52 -0.84
N CYS A 341 20.11 -9.89 -2.13
CA CYS A 341 21.16 -9.55 -3.08
C CYS A 341 20.66 -8.69 -4.23
N PHE A 342 21.40 -7.62 -4.54
CA PHE A 342 21.42 -7.04 -5.88
C PHE A 342 22.42 -7.79 -6.74
N ARG A 343 22.11 -7.91 -8.04
CA ARG A 343 22.98 -8.56 -9.03
C ARG A 343 23.07 -7.69 -10.27
N PHE A 344 24.21 -7.03 -10.43
CA PHE A 344 24.48 -6.18 -11.58
C PHE A 344 25.22 -6.97 -12.68
N PRO A 345 24.94 -6.69 -13.96
CA PRO A 345 25.74 -7.23 -15.06
C PRO A 345 27.20 -6.81 -14.92
N THR A 346 28.13 -7.70 -15.25
CA THR A 346 29.59 -7.45 -15.21
C THR A 346 30.20 -7.32 -16.60
N ASP A 347 29.39 -7.39 -17.65
CA ASP A 347 29.79 -7.35 -19.05
C ASP A 347 29.71 -5.94 -19.67
N ASN A 348 29.15 -4.97 -18.95
CA ASN A 348 29.11 -3.58 -19.36
C ASN A 348 30.42 -2.86 -18.95
N THR A 349 31.23 -2.46 -19.92
CA THR A 349 32.52 -1.78 -19.66
C THR A 349 32.38 -0.34 -19.19
N ASP A 350 31.22 0.26 -19.40
CA ASP A 350 30.96 1.67 -19.05
C ASP A 350 30.38 1.81 -17.63
N ASP A 351 30.06 0.70 -16.98
CA ASP A 351 29.37 0.63 -15.70
C ASP A 351 30.16 -0.26 -14.73
N ASP A 352 30.82 0.35 -13.73
CA ASP A 352 31.55 -0.38 -12.70
C ASP A 352 30.55 -0.94 -11.67
N PRO A 353 30.28 -2.25 -11.64
CA PRO A 353 29.32 -2.82 -10.71
C PRO A 353 29.81 -2.80 -9.25
N ALA A 354 31.05 -2.38 -8.98
CA ALA A 354 31.64 -2.32 -7.64
C ALA A 354 31.70 -0.90 -7.05
N ASP A 355 31.30 0.14 -7.79
CA ASP A 355 31.51 1.53 -7.35
C ASP A 355 30.60 1.98 -6.20
N GLY A 356 29.52 1.24 -5.92
CA GLY A 356 28.54 1.55 -4.87
C GLY A 356 27.70 2.79 -5.15
N ASP A 357 27.95 3.44 -6.29
CA ASP A 357 27.46 4.75 -6.65
C ASP A 357 26.18 4.61 -7.46
N ARG A 358 25.22 3.88 -6.91
CA ARG A 358 23.87 3.71 -7.44
C ARG A 358 22.85 4.24 -6.47
N GLU A 359 21.90 4.97 -7.02
CA GLU A 359 20.75 5.42 -6.26
C GLU A 359 19.86 4.21 -5.93
N VAL A 360 19.54 4.01 -4.65
CA VAL A 360 18.62 2.96 -4.18
C VAL A 360 17.39 3.54 -3.49
N THR A 361 16.24 2.91 -3.73
CA THR A 361 14.93 3.37 -3.27
C THR A 361 14.08 2.19 -2.78
N ASN A 362 13.10 2.48 -1.94
CA ASN A 362 12.09 1.52 -1.52
C ASN A 362 10.66 2.06 -1.70
N GLN A 363 9.67 1.16 -1.59
CA GLN A 363 8.27 1.57 -1.61
C GLN A 363 7.88 2.19 -0.26
N TRP A 364 8.17 3.47 -0.12
CA TRP A 364 8.07 4.20 1.15
C TRP A 364 6.69 4.16 1.81
N ILE A 365 5.60 4.06 1.07
CA ILE A 365 4.23 4.27 1.58
C ILE A 365 3.68 3.17 2.49
N MET A 366 4.46 2.11 2.76
CA MET A 366 4.04 0.98 3.59
C MET A 366 4.76 0.99 4.93
N ASP A 367 4.04 0.56 5.97
CA ASP A 367 4.61 0.40 7.32
C ASP A 367 5.50 -0.86 7.43
N SER A 368 5.35 -1.82 6.53
CA SER A 368 6.16 -3.03 6.46
C SER A 368 6.68 -3.25 5.05
N ASN A 369 8.00 -3.17 4.90
CA ASN A 369 8.72 -3.41 3.65
C ASN A 369 9.72 -4.58 3.74
N GLU A 370 9.73 -5.30 4.86
CA GLU A 370 10.67 -6.39 5.12
C GLU A 370 9.99 -7.74 4.94
N PHE A 371 10.73 -8.68 4.35
CA PHE A 371 10.27 -10.05 4.19
C PHE A 371 10.15 -10.75 5.55
N VAL A 372 9.12 -11.58 5.70
CA VAL A 372 9.02 -12.52 6.81
C VAL A 372 10.10 -13.59 6.62
N GLU A 373 10.86 -13.92 7.68
CA GLU A 373 12.00 -14.84 7.54
C GLU A 373 11.59 -16.27 7.17
N SER A 374 10.41 -16.71 7.63
CA SER A 374 9.89 -18.05 7.39
C SER A 374 9.59 -18.28 5.91
N ARG A 375 10.16 -19.36 5.35
CA ARG A 375 9.97 -19.81 3.96
C ARG A 375 9.31 -21.19 3.94
N VAL A 376 8.03 -21.22 4.29
CA VAL A 376 7.22 -22.43 4.20
C VAL A 376 6.26 -22.34 3.01
N PRO A 377 5.91 -23.48 2.37
CA PRO A 377 4.86 -23.51 1.35
C PRO A 377 3.53 -23.01 1.93
N PRO A 378 2.57 -22.59 1.09
CA PRO A 378 1.22 -22.27 1.52
C PRO A 378 0.60 -23.42 2.34
N HIS A 379 -0.05 -23.05 3.45
CA HIS A 379 -0.83 -23.96 4.28
C HIS A 379 -2.07 -24.48 3.52
N GLU A 380 -2.60 -25.65 3.93
CA GLU A 380 -3.87 -26.14 3.38
C GLU A 380 -5.05 -25.20 3.70
N ASP A 381 -5.08 -24.66 4.93
CA ASP A 381 -5.99 -23.58 5.33
C ASP A 381 -5.19 -22.27 5.42
N ILE A 382 -5.53 -21.29 4.56
CA ILE A 382 -4.96 -19.94 4.58
C ILE A 382 -5.14 -19.25 5.94
N PHE A 383 -6.17 -19.64 6.70
CA PHE A 383 -6.48 -19.10 8.02
C PHE A 383 -6.02 -20.00 9.17
N ALA A 384 -5.14 -20.98 8.93
CA ALA A 384 -4.68 -21.92 9.95
C ALA A 384 -4.15 -21.18 11.20
N GLU A 385 -3.34 -20.14 10.98
CA GLU A 385 -2.71 -19.34 12.04
C GLU A 385 -3.52 -18.10 12.46
N TRP A 386 -4.69 -17.85 11.87
CA TRP A 386 -5.47 -16.65 12.17
C TRP A 386 -6.30 -16.87 13.45
N ASN A 387 -6.50 -15.80 14.21
CA ASN A 387 -7.33 -15.84 15.41
C ASN A 387 -8.79 -16.05 15.05
N LEU A 388 -9.36 -15.17 14.20
CA LEU A 388 -10.76 -15.22 13.78
C LEU A 388 -11.73 -15.46 14.97
N GLY A 389 -11.50 -14.74 16.07
CA GLY A 389 -12.31 -14.84 17.29
C GLY A 389 -12.14 -16.13 18.11
N ARG A 390 -11.12 -16.97 17.84
CA ARG A 390 -10.82 -18.17 18.64
C ARG A 390 -10.39 -17.83 20.06
N GLU A 391 -9.59 -16.77 20.20
CA GLU A 391 -9.06 -16.24 21.45
C GLU A 391 -9.56 -14.80 21.66
N PRO A 392 -9.81 -14.39 22.91
CA PRO A 392 -10.22 -13.03 23.22
C PRO A 392 -9.13 -12.01 22.85
N VAL A 393 -9.56 -10.82 22.42
CA VAL A 393 -8.66 -9.68 22.19
C VAL A 393 -8.15 -9.17 23.53
N THR A 394 -6.83 -9.07 23.67
CA THR A 394 -6.15 -8.65 24.91
C THR A 394 -5.41 -7.33 24.79
N GLY A 395 -5.37 -6.73 23.59
CA GLY A 395 -4.54 -5.57 23.31
C GLY A 395 -3.07 -5.95 23.10
N ASN A 396 -2.81 -7.15 22.58
CA ASN A 396 -1.46 -7.64 22.31
C ASN A 396 -0.89 -6.95 21.05
N VAL A 397 -0.46 -5.70 21.25
CA VAL A 397 0.11 -4.82 20.23
C VAL A 397 1.57 -4.53 20.60
N ILE A 398 2.48 -4.77 19.66
CA ILE A 398 3.92 -4.50 19.83
C ILE A 398 4.30 -3.27 19.02
N ASP A 399 4.92 -2.31 19.70
CA ASP A 399 5.53 -1.12 19.10
C ASP A 399 6.95 -1.47 18.62
N GLU A 400 7.05 -2.09 17.44
CA GLU A 400 8.34 -2.40 16.83
C GLU A 400 9.03 -1.13 16.37
N GLN A 401 10.36 -1.08 16.42
CA GLN A 401 11.10 0.01 15.81
C GLN A 401 10.74 0.11 14.31
N PRO A 402 10.30 1.28 13.81
CA PRO A 402 10.00 1.49 12.41
C PRO A 402 11.19 1.13 11.53
N TRP A 403 10.93 0.59 10.33
CA TRP A 403 12.01 0.15 9.45
C TRP A 403 12.97 1.29 9.12
N TRP A 404 12.48 2.50 8.94
CA TRP A 404 13.37 3.60 8.58
C TRP A 404 14.37 3.99 9.64
N GLU A 405 14.00 3.92 10.91
CA GLU A 405 14.96 4.12 12.00
C GLU A 405 15.96 2.97 12.04
N ARG A 406 15.49 1.75 11.80
CA ARG A 406 16.31 0.53 11.77
C ARG A 406 17.42 0.60 10.71
N TYR A 407 17.14 1.18 9.55
CA TYR A 407 18.11 1.35 8.45
C TYR A 407 18.73 2.76 8.41
N ASN A 408 18.61 3.56 9.49
CA ASN A 408 19.12 4.94 9.56
C ASN A 408 18.72 5.83 8.37
N LEU A 409 17.51 5.64 7.86
CA LEU A 409 17.01 6.37 6.71
C LEU A 409 16.44 7.72 7.16
N PRO A 410 16.81 8.82 6.50
CA PRO A 410 16.26 10.15 6.78
C PRO A 410 14.81 10.20 6.29
N LEU A 411 13.91 9.73 7.13
CA LEU A 411 12.52 9.48 6.75
C LEU A 411 11.58 10.60 7.15
N LEU A 412 11.96 11.29 8.21
CA LEU A 412 11.28 12.49 8.63
C LEU A 412 11.97 13.65 7.92
N PRO A 413 11.18 14.57 7.38
CA PRO A 413 11.75 15.80 6.91
C PRO A 413 12.20 16.58 8.16
N GLU A 414 13.51 16.81 8.29
CA GLU A 414 14.07 17.58 9.40
C GLU A 414 13.69 19.07 9.24
N GLY A 415 13.44 19.78 10.34
CA GLY A 415 13.12 21.22 10.32
C GLY A 415 11.62 21.56 10.16
N ASP A 416 11.32 22.68 9.50
CA ASP A 416 9.98 23.29 9.38
C ASP A 416 9.11 22.67 8.27
N VAL A 417 8.99 21.35 8.26
CA VAL A 417 8.33 20.68 7.13
C VAL A 417 6.82 20.62 7.36
N PRO A 418 6.00 21.04 6.36
CA PRO A 418 4.55 21.03 6.51
C PRO A 418 3.97 19.66 6.86
N ARG A 419 2.95 19.66 7.69
CA ARG A 419 2.15 18.48 8.05
C ARG A 419 1.64 17.76 6.80
N GLY A 420 1.88 16.45 6.71
CA GLY A 420 1.55 15.65 5.53
C GLY A 420 2.53 15.77 4.36
N GLY A 421 3.67 16.44 4.57
CA GLY A 421 4.89 16.26 3.81
C GLY A 421 5.68 15.01 4.27
N GLY A 422 6.55 14.50 3.40
CA GLY A 422 7.49 13.41 3.70
C GLY A 422 7.82 12.61 2.45
N GLY A 423 9.00 12.02 2.40
CA GLY A 423 9.37 11.04 1.37
C GLY A 423 10.56 10.24 1.86
N MET A 424 10.81 9.07 1.28
CA MET A 424 12.13 8.46 1.42
C MET A 424 13.03 9.12 0.37
N PRO A 425 14.07 9.89 0.75
CA PRO A 425 15.08 10.26 -0.22
C PRO A 425 15.79 8.98 -0.66
N ALA A 426 16.29 9.01 -1.88
CA ALA A 426 17.13 7.92 -2.32
C ALA A 426 18.49 7.97 -1.60
N VAL A 427 19.07 6.80 -1.35
CA VAL A 427 20.40 6.68 -0.72
C VAL A 427 21.35 5.98 -1.69
N SER A 428 22.65 5.95 -1.38
CA SER A 428 23.62 5.21 -2.19
C SER A 428 23.61 3.72 -1.84
N LEU A 429 23.91 2.86 -2.82
CA LEU A 429 23.91 1.41 -2.62
C LEU A 429 24.91 0.98 -1.53
N ASP A 430 26.10 1.59 -1.49
CA ASP A 430 27.13 1.33 -0.47
C ASP A 430 26.75 1.74 0.95
N SER A 431 25.68 2.52 1.11
CA SER A 431 25.15 2.90 2.44
C SER A 431 24.24 1.84 3.06
N ILE A 432 23.81 0.84 2.28
CA ILE A 432 22.85 -0.19 2.73
C ILE A 432 23.29 -1.63 2.40
N ALA A 433 24.42 -1.81 1.70
CA ALA A 433 24.85 -3.10 1.21
C ALA A 433 26.37 -3.21 1.08
N GLU A 434 26.89 -4.42 1.22
CA GLU A 434 28.29 -4.77 1.04
C GLU A 434 28.54 -5.46 -0.32
N TYR A 435 29.62 -5.09 -1.00
CA TYR A 435 30.03 -5.72 -2.26
C TYR A 435 30.73 -7.06 -2.00
N GLU A 436 30.21 -8.15 -2.59
CA GLU A 436 30.74 -9.51 -2.43
C GLU A 436 31.62 -9.97 -3.60
N GLY A 437 31.78 -9.14 -4.65
CA GLY A 437 32.44 -9.52 -5.90
C GLY A 437 31.45 -9.95 -6.99
N ASP A 438 31.96 -10.05 -8.22
CA ASP A 438 31.21 -10.53 -9.40
C ASP A 438 29.84 -9.84 -9.62
N GLY A 439 29.77 -8.55 -9.30
CA GLY A 439 28.56 -7.74 -9.46
C GLY A 439 27.47 -7.97 -8.40
N VAL A 440 27.79 -8.68 -7.31
CA VAL A 440 26.85 -8.98 -6.23
C VAL A 440 27.02 -8.01 -5.06
N TRP A 441 25.92 -7.40 -4.64
CA TRP A 441 25.83 -6.61 -3.40
C TRP A 441 24.83 -7.24 -2.45
N ARG A 442 25.20 -7.42 -1.18
CA ARG A 442 24.34 -7.99 -0.14
C ARG A 442 23.84 -6.89 0.79
N VAL A 443 22.53 -6.78 0.94
CA VAL A 443 21.89 -5.80 1.83
C VAL A 443 22.16 -6.15 3.29
N ASP A 444 22.45 -5.13 4.08
CA ASP A 444 22.67 -5.26 5.52
C ASP A 444 21.40 -5.74 6.22
N ARG A 445 21.54 -6.79 7.03
CA ARG A 445 20.45 -7.28 7.86
C ARG A 445 20.46 -6.54 9.19
N HIS A 446 19.45 -5.72 9.42
CA HIS A 446 19.22 -5.15 10.73
C HIS A 446 18.16 -5.97 11.47
N VAL A 447 18.56 -6.59 12.58
CA VAL A 447 17.64 -7.37 13.41
C VAL A 447 17.06 -6.45 14.46
N TRP A 448 15.73 -6.40 14.55
CA TRP A 448 15.07 -5.82 15.72
C TRP A 448 15.16 -6.82 16.87
N GLU A 449 15.84 -6.42 17.94
CA GLU A 449 15.77 -7.13 19.22
C GLU A 449 14.66 -6.46 20.05
N PRO A 450 13.64 -7.21 20.51
CA PRO A 450 12.66 -6.67 21.44
C PRO A 450 13.41 -6.10 22.63
N THR A 451 13.22 -4.82 22.92
CA THR A 451 13.65 -4.27 24.21
C THR A 451 12.86 -5.02 25.27
N ASP A 452 13.58 -5.63 26.21
CA ASP A 452 13.02 -6.38 27.33
C ASP A 452 12.19 -5.41 28.17
N THR A 453 10.91 -5.23 27.83
CA THR A 453 9.95 -4.41 28.56
C THR A 453 9.39 -5.23 29.71
N SER A 454 10.29 -5.74 30.55
CA SER A 454 10.02 -6.13 31.92
C SER A 454 10.32 -4.93 32.82
N GLY A 455 9.34 -4.01 32.90
CA GLY A 455 9.35 -2.84 33.77
C GLY A 455 8.00 -2.59 34.41
#